data_AF-A0A5C5ZVB8-F1
#
_entry.id   AF-A0A5C5ZVB8-F1
#
_cell.length_a   1.000
_cell.length_b   1.000
_cell.length_c   1.000
_cell.angle_alpha   90.00
_cell.angle_beta   90.00
_cell.angle_gamma   90.00
#
_symmetry.space_group_name_H-M   'P 1'
#
loop_
_entity.id
_entity.type
_entity.pdbx_description
1 polymer ?
#
loop_
_entity_poly.entity_id
_entity_poly.type
_entity_poly.pdbx_seq_one_letter_code
_entity_poly.pdbx_strand_id
1 'polypeptide(L)'
;MAVSRLQRRAWELGQEEWESADARRLADRCARHADGLFTFLWHDGVDPTNNHAEREVRPAVQMRKNSYQNASPSGAHTQAVLMTVFRTLKRRGHNPLGALTQAVAHYAATGQLPNIPHANASGG
;
A
#
# COMPACT_ATOMS: atom_id res chain seq x y z
N MET A 1 -7.54 -24.68 -12.89
CA MET A 1 -8.54 -24.95 -13.96
C MET A 1 -9.69 -23.92 -13.95
N ALA A 2 -10.37 -23.65 -12.83
CA ALA A 2 -11.47 -22.68 -12.79
C ALA A 2 -11.03 -21.19 -12.74
N VAL A 3 -10.03 -20.86 -11.92
CA VAL A 3 -9.56 -19.47 -11.74
C VAL A 3 -8.94 -18.90 -13.03
N SER A 4 -8.18 -19.71 -13.76
CA SER A 4 -7.60 -19.33 -15.06
C SER A 4 -8.66 -18.98 -16.10
N ARG A 5 -9.88 -19.54 -16.01
CA ARG A 5 -10.99 -19.16 -16.88
C ARG A 5 -11.52 -17.77 -16.55
N LEU A 6 -11.60 -17.42 -15.27
CA LEU A 6 -12.04 -16.09 -14.83
C LEU A 6 -11.03 -15.01 -15.23
N GLN A 7 -9.73 -15.27 -15.05
CA GLN A 7 -8.66 -14.37 -15.50
C GLN A 7 -8.71 -14.17 -17.01
N ARG A 8 -8.84 -15.26 -17.78
CA ARG A 8 -8.98 -15.19 -19.24
C ARG A 8 -10.21 -14.38 -19.64
N ARG A 9 -11.36 -14.63 -19.02
CA ARG A 9 -12.58 -13.86 -19.33
C ARG A 9 -12.41 -12.38 -19.02
N ALA A 10 -11.78 -12.03 -17.91
CA ALA A 10 -11.49 -10.63 -17.57
C ALA A 10 -10.60 -9.94 -18.61
N TRP A 11 -9.64 -10.66 -19.19
CA TRP A 11 -8.84 -10.19 -20.31
C TRP A 11 -9.65 -10.01 -21.60
N GLU A 12 -10.43 -11.03 -21.96
CA GLU A 12 -11.28 -11.05 -23.16
C GLU A 12 -12.28 -9.90 -23.18
N LEU A 13 -12.86 -9.53 -22.02
CA LEU A 13 -13.77 -8.39 -21.92
C LEU A 13 -13.16 -7.09 -22.48
N GLY A 14 -11.87 -6.84 -22.24
CA GLY A 14 -11.18 -5.64 -22.76
C GLY A 14 -10.86 -5.67 -24.25
N GLN A 15 -11.06 -6.81 -24.93
CA GLN A 15 -10.87 -6.97 -26.38
C GLN A 15 -12.21 -6.95 -27.15
N GLU A 16 -13.34 -6.96 -26.44
CA GLU A 16 -14.67 -6.88 -27.02
C GLU A 16 -15.06 -5.42 -27.32
N GLU A 17 -15.92 -5.24 -28.32
CA GLU A 17 -16.49 -3.92 -28.60
C GLU A 17 -17.69 -3.64 -27.69
N TRP A 18 -17.63 -2.49 -27.02
CA TRP A 18 -18.70 -2.02 -26.14
C TRP A 18 -19.28 -0.73 -26.69
N GLU A 19 -20.60 -0.69 -26.88
CA GLU A 19 -21.34 0.51 -27.32
C GLU A 19 -21.30 1.63 -26.26
N SER A 20 -21.47 1.25 -24.99
CA SER A 20 -21.41 2.18 -23.86
C SER A 20 -19.98 2.54 -23.48
N ALA A 21 -19.70 3.83 -23.33
CA ALA A 21 -18.41 4.33 -22.86
C ALA A 21 -18.08 3.84 -21.44
N ASP A 22 -19.09 3.66 -20.57
CA ASP A 22 -18.90 3.14 -19.21
C ASP A 22 -18.57 1.65 -19.21
N ALA A 23 -19.25 0.87 -20.07
CA ALA A 23 -18.97 -0.54 -20.25
C ALA A 23 -17.54 -0.76 -20.78
N ARG A 24 -17.14 0.04 -21.78
CA ARG A 24 -15.77 0.04 -22.32
C ARG A 24 -14.74 0.33 -21.23
N ARG A 25 -14.95 1.40 -20.44
CA ARG A 25 -14.04 1.77 -19.34
C ARG A 25 -13.92 0.66 -18.30
N LEU A 26 -15.03 -0.01 -17.97
CA LEU A 26 -15.03 -1.13 -17.02
C LEU A 26 -14.30 -2.34 -17.59
N ALA A 27 -14.55 -2.69 -18.85
CA ALA A 27 -13.89 -3.79 -19.55
C ALA A 27 -12.38 -3.60 -19.64
N ASP A 28 -11.92 -2.40 -20.03
CA ASP A 28 -10.50 -2.02 -20.06
C ASP A 28 -9.85 -2.17 -18.68
N ARG A 29 -10.58 -1.78 -17.63
CA ARG A 29 -10.10 -1.90 -16.24
C ARG A 29 -10.01 -3.36 -15.80
N CYS A 30 -10.98 -4.20 -16.15
CA CYS A 30 -10.93 -5.64 -15.88
C CYS A 30 -9.74 -6.29 -16.59
N ALA A 31 -9.51 -5.99 -17.87
CA ALA A 31 -8.38 -6.54 -18.61
C ALA A 31 -7.03 -6.08 -18.04
N ARG A 32 -6.90 -4.78 -17.72
CA ARG A 32 -5.69 -4.20 -17.11
C ARG A 32 -5.29 -4.87 -15.79
N HIS A 33 -6.26 -5.35 -15.03
CA HIS A 33 -6.03 -5.92 -13.70
C HIS A 33 -6.30 -7.43 -13.63
N ALA A 34 -6.52 -8.10 -14.77
CA ALA A 34 -6.95 -9.50 -14.83
C ALA A 34 -6.04 -10.45 -14.05
N ASP A 35 -4.72 -10.23 -14.11
CA ASP A 35 -3.73 -11.06 -13.42
C ASP A 35 -3.88 -11.01 -11.89
N GLY A 36 -4.15 -9.81 -11.35
CA GLY A 36 -4.24 -9.57 -9.90
C GLY A 36 -5.64 -9.69 -9.31
N LEU A 37 -6.70 -9.54 -10.12
CA LEU A 37 -8.09 -9.45 -9.67
C LEU A 37 -8.55 -10.67 -8.87
N PHE A 38 -7.97 -11.84 -9.17
CA PHE A 38 -8.37 -13.13 -8.60
C PHE A 38 -7.29 -13.77 -7.71
N THR A 39 -6.32 -12.99 -7.23
CA THR A 39 -5.20 -13.48 -6.39
C THR A 39 -5.67 -14.28 -5.18
N PHE A 40 -6.78 -13.88 -4.55
CA PHE A 40 -7.39 -14.56 -3.41
C PHE A 40 -7.91 -15.97 -3.71
N LEU A 41 -8.16 -16.30 -4.98
CA LEU A 41 -8.54 -17.66 -5.39
C LEU A 41 -7.32 -18.56 -5.59
N TRP A 42 -6.12 -17.98 -5.71
CA TRP A 42 -4.86 -18.71 -5.87
C TRP A 42 -4.13 -18.93 -4.54
N HIS A 43 -4.28 -18.01 -3.61
CA HIS A 43 -3.55 -18.00 -2.35
C HIS A 43 -4.50 -17.87 -1.17
N ASP A 44 -4.49 -18.89 -0.31
CA ASP A 44 -5.24 -18.86 0.94
C ASP A 44 -4.75 -17.71 1.85
N GLY A 45 -5.67 -17.09 2.58
CA GLY A 45 -5.39 -15.94 3.44
C GLY A 45 -5.21 -14.58 2.74
N VAL A 46 -5.33 -14.51 1.41
CA VAL A 46 -5.37 -13.23 0.69
C VAL A 46 -6.82 -12.71 0.63
N ASP A 47 -7.04 -11.47 1.02
CA ASP A 47 -8.37 -10.82 0.96
C ASP A 47 -8.78 -10.56 -0.50
N PRO A 48 -10.06 -10.75 -0.87
CA PRO A 48 -10.56 -10.40 -2.20
C PRO A 48 -10.55 -8.90 -2.50
N THR A 49 -10.26 -8.05 -1.51
CA THR A 49 -10.28 -6.59 -1.62
C THR A 49 -8.92 -5.97 -1.33
N ASN A 50 -8.65 -4.83 -1.96
CA ASN A 50 -7.46 -4.02 -1.70
C ASN A 50 -7.60 -3.09 -0.48
N ASN A 51 -8.66 -3.27 0.32
CA ASN A 51 -9.00 -2.38 1.44
C ASN A 51 -7.87 -2.25 2.45
N HIS A 52 -7.14 -3.33 2.71
CA HIS A 52 -5.99 -3.30 3.60
C HIS A 52 -4.93 -2.32 3.10
N ALA A 53 -4.42 -2.49 1.88
CA ALA A 53 -3.36 -1.63 1.34
C ALA A 53 -3.83 -0.16 1.21
N GLU A 54 -5.08 0.08 0.82
CA GLU A 54 -5.66 1.42 0.77
C GLU A 54 -5.68 2.08 2.15
N ARG A 55 -6.07 1.35 3.20
CA ARG A 55 -6.03 1.85 4.59
C ARG A 55 -4.61 2.14 5.05
N GLU A 56 -3.63 1.33 4.64
CA GLU A 56 -2.22 1.54 5.01
C GLU A 56 -1.64 2.82 4.37
N VAL A 57 -2.00 3.14 3.12
CA VAL A 57 -1.52 4.33 2.40
C VAL A 57 -2.30 5.61 2.75
N ARG A 58 -3.57 5.49 3.16
CA ARG A 58 -4.48 6.62 3.43
C ARG A 58 -3.92 7.70 4.35
N PRO A 59 -3.21 7.41 5.46
CA PRO A 59 -2.62 8.46 6.30
C PRO A 59 -1.64 9.37 5.54
N ALA A 60 -0.81 8.81 4.65
CA ALA A 60 0.14 9.58 3.85
C ALA A 60 -0.57 10.49 2.86
N VAL A 61 -1.61 9.98 2.20
CA VAL A 61 -2.41 10.74 1.22
C VAL A 61 -3.19 11.87 1.90
N GLN A 62 -3.79 11.60 3.06
CA GLN A 62 -4.50 12.63 3.85
C GLN A 62 -3.56 13.72 4.33
N MET A 63 -2.38 13.36 4.85
CA MET A 63 -1.36 14.33 5.27
C MET A 63 -0.91 15.19 4.10
N ARG A 64 -0.55 14.56 2.97
CA ARG A 64 -0.15 15.29 1.74
C ARG A 64 -1.22 16.27 1.28
N LYS A 65 -2.50 15.86 1.34
CA LYS A 65 -3.63 16.73 0.98
C LYS A 65 -3.74 17.93 1.93
N ASN A 66 -3.68 17.70 3.23
CA ASN A 66 -3.84 18.74 4.24
C ASN A 66 -2.64 19.70 4.31
N SER A 67 -1.47 19.27 3.84
CA SER A 67 -0.24 20.06 3.80
C SER A 67 0.04 20.69 2.43
N TYR A 68 -1.00 20.92 1.61
CA TYR A 68 -0.88 21.59 0.29
C TYR A 68 0.02 20.89 -0.73
N GLN A 69 0.13 19.56 -0.66
CA GLN A 69 1.01 18.73 -1.51
C GLN A 69 2.51 19.01 -1.32
N ASN A 70 3.35 18.28 -2.07
CA ASN A 70 4.79 18.49 -2.07
C ASN A 70 5.17 19.48 -3.17
N ALA A 71 5.90 20.53 -2.81
CA ALA A 71 6.37 21.55 -3.75
C ALA A 71 7.68 21.15 -4.48
N SER A 72 8.33 20.05 -4.08
CA SER A 72 9.57 19.58 -4.70
C SER A 72 9.67 18.05 -4.72
N PRO A 73 10.43 17.46 -5.67
CA PRO A 73 10.71 16.02 -5.69
C PRO A 73 11.42 15.53 -4.42
N SER A 74 12.36 16.31 -3.88
CA SER A 74 13.07 15.99 -2.64
C SER A 74 12.13 15.97 -1.43
N GLY A 75 11.20 16.93 -1.35
CA GLY A 75 10.17 16.94 -0.30
C GLY A 75 9.22 15.74 -0.41
N ALA A 76 8.82 15.38 -1.64
CA ALA A 76 7.99 14.20 -1.89
C ALA A 76 8.70 12.90 -1.49
N HIS A 77 9.98 12.77 -1.82
CA HIS A 77 10.78 11.61 -1.42
C HIS A 77 10.92 11.51 0.11
N THR A 78 11.25 12.63 0.76
CA THR A 78 11.37 12.71 2.22
C THR A 78 10.06 12.30 2.91
N GLN A 79 8.94 12.83 2.42
CA GLN A 79 7.62 12.46 2.94
C GLN A 79 7.34 10.96 2.77
N ALA A 80 7.66 10.39 1.60
CA ALA A 80 7.45 8.96 1.33
C ALA A 80 8.26 8.07 2.28
N VAL A 81 9.53 8.42 2.53
CA VAL A 81 10.39 7.70 3.49
C VAL A 81 9.81 7.79 4.91
N LEU A 82 9.49 9.00 5.38
CA LEU A 82 8.95 9.21 6.73
C LEU A 82 7.61 8.47 6.93
N MET A 83 6.72 8.53 5.95
CA MET A 83 5.44 7.82 6.02
C MET A 83 5.60 6.30 6.05
N THR A 84 6.59 5.76 5.34
CA THR A 84 6.92 4.33 5.36
C THR A 84 7.43 3.90 6.74
N VAL A 85 8.33 4.68 7.33
CA VAL A 85 8.86 4.45 8.69
C VAL A 85 7.73 4.53 9.72
N PHE A 86 6.94 5.60 9.69
CA PHE A 86 5.85 5.80 10.64
C PHE A 86 4.79 4.71 10.54
N ARG A 87 4.43 4.29 9.32
CA ARG A 87 3.46 3.22 9.11
C ARG A 87 3.99 1.89 9.64
N THR A 88 5.26 1.57 9.37
CA THR A 88 5.90 0.36 9.89
C THR A 88 5.90 0.33 11.42
N LEU A 89 6.28 1.43 12.07
CA LEU A 89 6.28 1.55 13.53
C LEU A 89 4.86 1.40 14.11
N LYS A 90 3.85 2.05 13.52
CA LYS A 90 2.45 1.88 13.93
C LYS A 90 1.97 0.44 13.79
N ARG A 91 2.27 -0.23 12.67
CA ARG A 91 1.89 -1.65 12.45
C ARG A 91 2.51 -2.57 13.49
N ARG A 92 3.70 -2.22 13.99
CA ARG A 92 4.41 -2.96 15.04
C ARG A 92 3.98 -2.58 16.46
N GLY A 93 3.00 -1.69 16.62
CA GLY A 93 2.46 -1.29 17.93
C GLY A 93 3.28 -0.21 18.65
N HIS A 94 4.19 0.48 17.95
CA HIS A 94 5.05 1.51 18.54
C HIS A 94 4.51 2.92 18.33
N ASN A 95 4.81 3.82 19.26
CA ASN A 95 4.68 5.26 19.03
C ASN A 95 5.75 5.70 18.01
N PRO A 96 5.37 6.14 16.80
CA PRO A 96 6.36 6.40 15.75
C PRO A 96 7.32 7.54 16.07
N LEU A 97 6.83 8.61 16.70
CA LEU A 97 7.64 9.76 17.05
C LEU A 97 8.66 9.39 18.13
N GLY A 98 8.20 8.71 19.19
CA GLY A 98 9.08 8.24 20.26
C GLY A 98 10.18 7.31 19.75
N ALA A 99 9.82 6.32 18.93
CA ALA A 99 10.79 5.39 18.36
C ALA A 99 11.79 6.09 17.42
N LEU A 100 11.34 7.06 16.61
CA LEU A 100 12.23 7.82 15.73
C LEU A 100 13.19 8.73 16.54
N THR A 101 12.68 9.43 17.56
CA THR A 101 13.51 10.27 18.43
C THR A 101 14.57 9.45 19.16
N GLN A 102 14.20 8.29 19.69
CA GLN A 102 15.15 7.36 20.31
C GLN A 102 16.20 6.87 19.30
N ALA A 103 15.78 6.57 18.07
CA ALA A 103 16.69 6.11 17.03
C ALA A 103 17.72 7.17 16.64
N VAL A 104 17.29 8.42 16.48
CA VAL A 104 18.18 9.55 16.18
C VAL A 104 19.13 9.84 17.35
N ALA A 105 18.64 9.79 18.60
CA ALA A 105 19.47 9.98 19.79
C ALA A 105 20.54 8.89 19.92
N HIS A 106 20.18 7.62 19.67
CA HIS A 106 21.13 6.51 19.67
C HIS A 106 22.21 6.69 18.60
N TYR A 107 21.82 7.06 17.38
CA TYR A 107 22.77 7.33 16.29
C TYR A 107 23.70 8.49 16.63
N ALA A 108 23.18 9.58 17.18
CA ALA A 108 24.01 10.72 17.59
C ALA A 108 25.04 10.36 18.66
N ALA A 109 24.73 9.42 19.56
CA ALA A 109 25.63 8.99 20.62
C ALA A 109 26.67 7.93 20.18
N THR A 110 26.31 7.06 19.23
CA THR A 110 27.09 5.85 18.91
C THR A 110 27.65 5.83 17.48
N GLY A 111 27.14 6.69 16.59
CA GLY A 111 27.37 6.59 15.15
C GLY A 111 26.72 5.38 14.48
N GLN A 112 25.91 4.61 15.20
CA GLN A 112 25.27 3.38 14.72
C GLN A 112 23.76 3.54 14.67
N LEU A 113 23.13 3.08 13.58
CA LEU A 113 21.68 3.07 13.47
C LEU A 113 21.12 1.90 14.28
N PRO A 114 20.09 2.12 15.12
CA PRO A 114 19.48 1.02 15.85
C PRO A 114 18.62 0.17 14.91
N ASN A 115 18.47 -1.10 15.26
CA ASN A 115 17.56 -2.00 14.58
C ASN A 115 16.10 -1.51 14.70
N ILE A 116 15.30 -1.76 13.66
CA ILE A 116 13.88 -1.44 13.70
C ILE A 116 13.21 -2.29 14.79
N PRO A 117 12.51 -1.70 15.77
CA PRO A 117 11.88 -2.44 16.87
C PRO A 117 10.99 -3.57 16.36
N HIS A 118 11.05 -4.74 16.99
CA HIS A 118 10.14 -5.86 16.69
C HIS A 118 8.69 -5.48 17.00
N ALA A 119 7.73 -6.20 16.43
CA ALA A 119 6.33 -5.99 16.79
C ALA A 119 6.14 -6.26 18.29
N ASN A 120 5.41 -5.38 18.99
CA ASN A 120 4.97 -5.68 20.34
C ASN A 120 4.15 -6.97 20.29
N ALA A 121 4.43 -7.93 21.18
CA ALA A 121 3.59 -9.09 21.33
C ALA A 121 2.17 -8.59 21.57
N SER A 122 1.25 -8.91 20.66
CA SER A 122 -0.14 -8.51 20.78
C SER A 122 -0.69 -9.09 22.09
N GLY A 123 -1.00 -8.22 23.07
CA GLY A 123 -2.08 -8.54 24.00
C GLY A 123 -3.34 -8.76 23.16
N GLY A 124 -4.01 -9.89 23.39
CA GLY A 124 -5.12 -10.40 22.58
C GLY A 124 -6.28 -9.45 22.38
#